data_AF-A0A7J7RXF3-F1
#
_entry.id   AF-A0A7J7RXF3-F1
#
_cell.length_a   1.000
_cell.length_b   1.000
_cell.length_c   1.000
_cell.angle_alpha   90.00
_cell.angle_beta   90.00
_cell.angle_gamma   90.00
#
_symmetry.space_group_name_H-M   'P 1'
#
loop_
_entity.id
_entity.type
_entity.pdbx_description
1 polymer ?
#
loop_
_entity_poly.entity_id
_entity_poly.type
_entity_poly.pdbx_seq_one_letter_code
_entity_poly.pdbx_strand_id
1 'polypeptide(L)'
;MGEGSVDLKFKFPSESLVGVEYISSSSSSNSSKRKRRRRRRNNGFRPSEFCSLARNKMLQQQLVLSCFSLVFLASPLVAIWELEKDVYVVELDWRPDSHGETVQLTCDTLEEDGITWTSDQSSEVLGSGKTLTIQVKEFGDAGQYTCHKGGEVLSHFLLLLHKKEDEIWSTDILKDQKELKSKTFLKCEAKNYSGHFTCWWLTAISADLKFNIKSSRGSSDSQGVTCGAVTLSAESVTVDDREYKKYTVECQENSACPAAEERLPIEVVLDAVHKLKYENYTSSFFIRDIIKPDLPKNLQLKPIRNSRHVEVSWEYPDTWSTPHSYFSLTFSLQVPGKNKKTKTDRLFVDETSARVKCHKDAKIYVQARDRYYSSSWSEWASVSCS
;
A
#
# COMPACT_ATOMS: atom_id res chain seq x y z
N MET A 1 -39.25 7.45 -50.25
CA MET A 1 -39.78 8.53 -49.38
C MET A 1 -39.33 8.23 -47.95
N GLY A 2 -38.51 9.12 -47.37
CA GLY A 2 -38.11 9.23 -45.94
C GLY A 2 -37.21 8.12 -45.39
N GLU A 3 -35.90 8.31 -45.14
CA GLU A 3 -35.24 9.04 -44.02
C GLU A 3 -35.55 8.47 -42.62
N GLY A 4 -34.60 8.20 -41.71
CA GLY A 4 -33.20 8.63 -41.68
C GLY A 4 -32.33 7.87 -40.66
N SER A 5 -31.03 7.87 -40.95
CA SER A 5 -29.91 7.51 -40.09
C SER A 5 -29.38 8.78 -39.42
N VAL A 6 -29.00 8.71 -38.14
CA VAL A 6 -28.38 9.83 -37.42
C VAL A 6 -26.95 9.42 -37.04
N ASP A 7 -26.00 9.89 -37.84
CA ASP A 7 -24.56 9.94 -37.53
C ASP A 7 -24.23 11.24 -36.78
N LEU A 8 -23.59 11.11 -35.61
CA LEU A 8 -23.04 12.24 -34.85
C LEU A 8 -21.58 12.48 -35.26
N LYS A 9 -21.37 13.53 -36.06
CA LYS A 9 -20.06 14.12 -36.41
C LYS A 9 -19.46 14.86 -35.21
N PHE A 10 -18.24 14.49 -34.80
CA PHE A 10 -17.36 15.38 -34.04
C PHE A 10 -16.49 16.19 -35.00
N LYS A 11 -16.43 17.51 -34.74
CA LYS A 11 -15.84 18.55 -35.58
C LYS A 11 -14.55 19.03 -34.94
N PHE A 12 -13.41 18.80 -35.61
CA PHE A 12 -12.15 19.49 -35.31
C PHE A 12 -12.12 20.86 -36.01
N PRO A 13 -11.59 21.91 -35.38
CA PRO A 13 -11.05 23.07 -36.08
C PRO A 13 -9.52 23.09 -36.05
N SER A 14 -8.96 23.39 -37.22
CA SER A 14 -7.56 23.63 -37.53
C SER A 14 -7.23 25.14 -37.62
N GLU A 15 -5.94 25.45 -37.46
CA GLU A 15 -5.19 26.63 -37.98
C GLU A 15 -5.45 28.02 -37.33
N SER A 16 -4.50 28.94 -37.13
CA SER A 16 -3.12 29.12 -37.63
C SER A 16 -2.35 30.26 -36.91
N LEU A 17 -1.00 30.15 -36.95
CA LEU A 17 0.05 31.17 -37.24
C LEU A 17 0.42 32.35 -36.29
N VAL A 18 1.70 32.74 -36.48
CA VAL A 18 2.50 33.90 -36.02
C VAL A 18 3.32 33.63 -34.74
N GLY A 19 4.64 33.82 -34.66
CA GLY A 19 5.65 34.36 -35.56
C GLY A 19 7.01 34.34 -34.84
N VAL A 20 8.09 34.21 -35.60
CA VAL A 20 9.50 34.15 -35.17
C VAL A 20 10.06 35.57 -35.04
N GLU A 21 10.86 35.88 -34.02
CA GLU A 21 12.09 36.68 -34.19
C GLU A 21 13.05 36.64 -32.99
N TYR A 22 14.33 36.55 -33.36
CA TYR A 22 15.54 36.63 -32.54
C TYR A 22 15.76 38.05 -31.99
N ILE A 23 16.53 38.19 -30.91
CA ILE A 23 17.60 39.22 -30.78
C ILE A 23 18.59 38.81 -29.68
N SER A 24 19.83 39.16 -29.97
CA SER A 24 21.11 38.81 -29.39
C SER A 24 21.57 39.69 -28.21
N SER A 25 22.59 39.16 -27.55
CA SER A 25 23.51 39.71 -26.54
C SER A 25 23.87 41.20 -26.57
N SER A 26 24.10 41.79 -25.39
CA SER A 26 25.29 42.61 -25.14
C SER A 26 25.62 42.74 -23.65
N SER A 27 26.92 42.72 -23.37
CA SER A 27 27.57 42.94 -22.09
C SER A 27 27.84 44.43 -21.86
N SER A 28 27.83 44.90 -20.62
CA SER A 28 28.71 45.99 -20.19
C SER A 28 28.87 46.04 -18.67
N SER A 29 30.13 46.10 -18.28
CA SER A 29 30.67 46.28 -16.94
C SER A 29 30.60 47.75 -16.50
N ASN A 30 30.36 48.02 -15.21
CA ASN A 30 31.04 49.13 -14.56
C ASN A 30 31.20 48.97 -13.05
N SER A 31 32.42 49.26 -12.59
CA SER A 31 32.89 49.15 -11.22
C SER A 31 32.52 50.36 -10.35
N SER A 32 32.28 50.17 -9.05
CA SER A 32 32.73 51.16 -8.06
C SER A 32 32.95 50.54 -6.66
N LYS A 33 34.05 50.98 -6.04
CA LYS A 33 34.64 50.54 -4.78
C LYS A 33 33.88 51.11 -3.56
N ARG A 34 33.73 50.34 -2.46
CA ARG A 34 34.43 50.58 -1.16
C ARG A 34 33.80 49.87 0.05
N LYS A 35 34.76 49.48 0.93
CA LYS A 35 34.73 49.41 2.42
C LYS A 35 34.12 48.18 3.12
N ARG A 36 35.07 47.32 3.52
CA ARG A 36 35.09 46.45 4.71
C ARG A 36 34.33 47.03 5.93
N ARG A 37 33.52 46.18 6.56
CA ARG A 37 33.38 46.13 8.03
C ARG A 37 33.16 44.68 8.48
N ARG A 38 34.15 44.14 9.21
CA ARG A 38 34.06 42.89 9.98
C ARG A 38 33.11 43.12 11.17
N ARG A 39 32.14 42.23 11.37
CA ARG A 39 31.55 41.95 12.68
C ARG A 39 31.46 40.44 12.88
N ARG A 40 32.12 39.97 13.94
CA ARG A 40 32.06 38.61 14.52
C ARG A 40 30.87 38.53 15.49
N ARG A 41 30.44 37.28 15.76
CA ARG A 41 29.40 36.77 16.70
C ARG A 41 28.06 36.46 16.01
N ASN A 42 27.40 35.32 16.19
CA ASN A 42 27.56 34.21 17.14
C ASN A 42 27.04 32.91 16.48
N ASN A 43 27.64 31.78 16.84
CA ASN A 43 27.19 30.44 16.47
C ASN A 43 25.86 30.12 17.16
N GLY A 44 24.82 29.82 16.37
CA GLY A 44 23.65 29.06 16.80
C GLY A 44 23.73 27.68 16.18
N PHE A 45 23.79 26.65 17.03
CA PHE A 45 23.73 25.24 16.65
C PHE A 45 22.38 24.95 15.96
N ARG A 46 22.43 24.43 14.72
CA ARG A 46 21.31 23.74 14.05
C ARG A 46 21.62 22.25 14.04
N PRO A 47 20.73 21.36 14.52
CA PRO A 47 20.91 19.92 14.34
C PRO A 47 20.32 19.54 12.98
N SER A 48 21.10 19.71 11.92
CA SER A 48 20.72 19.23 10.58
C SER A 48 21.94 19.08 9.67
N GLU A 49 23.03 18.50 10.16
CA GLU A 49 24.18 18.15 9.32
C GLU A 49 24.86 16.90 9.86
N PHE A 50 24.29 15.73 9.58
CA PHE A 50 25.03 14.48 9.46
C PHE A 50 24.22 13.54 8.56
N CYS A 51 24.40 13.70 7.25
CA CYS A 51 24.25 12.65 6.23
C CYS A 51 24.48 13.26 4.84
N SER A 52 25.73 13.24 4.36
CA SER A 52 26.10 12.96 2.96
C SER A 52 27.56 13.34 2.71
N LEU A 53 28.39 12.31 2.56
CA LEU A 53 29.74 12.39 2.01
C LEU A 53 29.80 11.43 0.82
N ALA A 54 30.47 11.86 -0.26
CA ALA A 54 30.67 11.21 -1.57
C ALA A 54 29.51 11.47 -2.59
N ARG A 55 29.72 11.97 -3.81
CA ARG A 55 30.86 11.89 -4.75
C ARG A 55 30.91 13.10 -5.71
N ASN A 56 32.12 13.42 -6.17
CA ASN A 56 32.44 14.49 -7.12
C ASN A 56 32.20 14.11 -8.60
N LYS A 57 31.71 15.12 -9.35
CA LYS A 57 32.10 15.61 -10.69
C LYS A 57 32.73 14.65 -11.72
N MET A 58 32.14 14.62 -12.92
CA MET A 58 32.51 15.38 -14.14
C MET A 58 32.42 14.58 -15.46
N LEU A 59 32.05 15.34 -16.50
CA LEU A 59 31.74 15.03 -17.89
C LEU A 59 32.94 14.59 -18.77
N GLN A 60 32.58 14.10 -19.98
CA GLN A 60 33.37 13.86 -21.21
C GLN A 60 34.12 12.51 -21.26
N GLN A 61 34.14 11.72 -22.35
CA GLN A 61 34.00 11.98 -23.79
C GLN A 61 33.68 10.66 -24.57
N GLN A 62 33.34 10.82 -25.85
CA GLN A 62 32.79 9.90 -26.87
C GLN A 62 33.43 8.51 -27.08
N LEU A 63 32.64 7.53 -27.58
CA LEU A 63 33.03 6.66 -28.72
C LEU A 63 31.85 5.79 -29.27
N VAL A 64 31.56 6.06 -30.55
CA VAL A 64 31.21 5.21 -31.72
C VAL A 64 30.24 4.02 -31.59
N LEU A 65 29.25 4.06 -32.50
CA LEU A 65 28.31 3.04 -32.97
C LEU A 65 28.84 1.60 -32.96
N SER A 66 28.07 0.71 -32.34
CA SER A 66 28.17 -0.74 -32.53
C SER A 66 26.75 -1.30 -32.73
N CYS A 67 26.38 -1.49 -33.99
CA CYS A 67 25.20 -2.27 -34.37
C CYS A 67 25.47 -3.74 -34.05
N PHE A 68 25.05 -4.20 -32.88
CA PHE A 68 24.83 -5.61 -32.62
C PHE A 68 23.34 -5.89 -32.53
N SER A 69 22.94 -6.86 -33.33
CA SER A 69 21.61 -7.40 -33.55
C SER A 69 20.81 -7.55 -32.26
N LEU A 70 19.73 -6.77 -32.14
CA LEU A 70 18.62 -7.11 -31.25
C LEU A 70 17.83 -8.25 -31.89
N VAL A 71 18.38 -9.46 -31.82
CA VAL A 71 17.52 -10.64 -31.69
C VAL A 71 17.07 -10.61 -30.24
N PHE A 72 15.95 -9.92 -29.97
CA PHE A 72 15.17 -10.21 -28.79
C PHE A 72 14.77 -11.68 -28.93
N LEU A 73 15.50 -12.56 -28.26
CA LEU A 73 14.92 -13.81 -27.79
C LEU A 73 13.75 -13.35 -26.92
N ALA A 74 12.55 -13.33 -27.51
CA ALA A 74 11.34 -13.43 -26.74
C ALA A 74 11.43 -14.81 -26.08
N SER A 75 12.12 -14.88 -24.94
CA SER A 75 11.91 -15.97 -24.00
C SER A 75 10.40 -16.00 -23.79
N PRO A 76 9.71 -17.10 -24.12
CA PRO A 76 8.31 -17.20 -23.77
C PRO A 76 8.23 -16.88 -22.29
N LEU A 77 7.40 -15.91 -21.92
CA LEU A 77 7.09 -15.66 -20.53
C LEU A 77 6.60 -17.00 -19.99
N VAL A 78 7.41 -17.63 -19.16
CA VAL A 78 7.08 -18.93 -18.60
C VAL A 78 5.85 -18.68 -17.73
N ALA A 79 4.71 -19.27 -18.08
CA ALA A 79 3.44 -19.11 -17.35
C ALA A 79 3.47 -19.75 -15.96
N ILE A 80 4.61 -20.32 -15.55
CA ILE A 80 4.88 -20.86 -14.24
C ILE A 80 6.09 -20.15 -13.61
N TRP A 81 5.98 -19.79 -12.34
CA TRP A 81 7.07 -19.21 -11.57
C TRP A 81 7.10 -19.77 -10.14
N GLU A 82 8.28 -19.74 -9.51
CA GLU A 82 8.50 -20.27 -8.16
C GLU A 82 8.13 -19.21 -7.11
N LEU A 83 7.20 -19.53 -6.21
CA LEU A 83 6.75 -18.64 -5.13
C LEU A 83 7.64 -18.77 -3.90
N GLU A 84 7.90 -20.01 -3.51
CA GLU A 84 8.84 -20.43 -2.48
C GLU A 84 9.37 -21.82 -2.87
N LYS A 85 10.38 -22.31 -2.14
CA LYS A 85 11.00 -23.58 -2.46
C LYS A 85 9.94 -24.69 -2.58
N ASP A 86 9.97 -25.42 -3.70
CA ASP A 86 9.08 -26.53 -4.04
C ASP A 86 7.60 -26.12 -4.27
N VAL A 87 7.27 -24.82 -4.30
CA VAL A 87 5.92 -24.28 -4.54
C VAL A 87 5.90 -23.34 -5.73
N TYR A 88 5.05 -23.62 -6.71
CA TYR A 88 5.00 -22.92 -7.97
C TYR A 88 3.60 -22.40 -8.26
N VAL A 89 3.53 -21.25 -8.91
CA VAL A 89 2.27 -20.62 -9.33
C VAL A 89 2.20 -20.68 -10.85
N VAL A 90 1.08 -21.20 -11.35
CA VAL A 90 0.74 -21.25 -12.77
C VAL A 90 -0.32 -20.19 -13.06
N GLU A 91 0.00 -19.28 -13.96
CA GLU A 91 -0.91 -18.23 -14.45
C GLU A 91 -1.79 -18.76 -15.57
N LEU A 92 -3.11 -18.67 -15.41
CA LEU A 92 -4.07 -19.25 -16.36
C LEU A 92 -5.11 -18.23 -16.82
N ASP A 93 -5.40 -18.20 -18.14
CA ASP A 93 -6.63 -17.58 -18.66
C ASP A 93 -7.83 -18.49 -18.34
N TRP A 94 -8.74 -18.02 -17.50
CA TRP A 94 -9.85 -18.79 -16.93
C TRP A 94 -11.13 -18.66 -17.76
N ARG A 95 -11.02 -18.72 -19.08
CA ARG A 95 -12.18 -18.78 -19.97
C ARG A 95 -12.52 -20.23 -20.35
N PRO A 96 -13.80 -20.55 -20.61
CA PRO A 96 -14.20 -21.92 -20.97
C PRO A 96 -13.46 -22.50 -22.20
N ASP A 97 -13.17 -21.64 -23.17
CA ASP A 97 -12.48 -21.93 -24.43
C ASP A 97 -10.95 -21.91 -24.32
N SER A 98 -10.38 -21.58 -23.17
CA SER A 98 -8.93 -21.62 -22.96
C SER A 98 -8.37 -23.05 -23.11
N HIS A 99 -7.15 -23.14 -23.63
CA HIS A 99 -6.44 -24.42 -23.77
C HIS A 99 -5.66 -24.83 -22.51
N GLY A 100 -5.62 -23.96 -21.49
CA GLY A 100 -4.72 -24.12 -20.34
C GLY A 100 -3.26 -23.90 -20.72
N GLU A 101 -2.36 -24.16 -19.78
CA GLU A 101 -0.92 -23.98 -19.94
C GLU A 101 -0.18 -25.32 -19.89
N THR A 102 0.80 -25.50 -20.77
CA THR A 102 1.68 -26.68 -20.75
C THR A 102 2.86 -26.43 -19.81
N VAL A 103 2.94 -27.21 -18.74
CA VAL A 103 3.98 -27.09 -17.71
C VAL A 103 4.91 -28.30 -17.75
N GLN A 104 6.22 -28.06 -17.60
CA GLN A 104 7.22 -29.11 -17.51
C GLN A 104 7.83 -29.13 -16.10
N LEU A 105 7.62 -30.23 -15.38
CA LEU A 105 8.19 -30.46 -14.05
C LEU A 105 9.39 -31.39 -14.19
N THR A 106 10.55 -30.99 -13.70
CA THR A 106 11.77 -31.80 -13.76
C THR A 106 12.16 -32.24 -12.36
N CYS A 107 12.23 -33.54 -12.13
CA CYS A 107 12.54 -34.10 -10.82
C CYS A 107 13.96 -33.68 -10.40
N ASP A 108 14.10 -33.12 -9.19
CA ASP A 108 15.39 -32.69 -8.65
C ASP A 108 16.21 -33.89 -8.18
N THR A 109 16.86 -34.56 -9.13
CA THR A 109 17.70 -35.73 -8.91
C THR A 109 18.77 -35.86 -9.98
N LEU A 110 19.89 -36.52 -9.62
CA LEU A 110 20.94 -36.89 -10.57
C LEU A 110 20.58 -38.14 -11.38
N GLU A 111 19.57 -38.89 -10.94
CA GLU A 111 19.07 -40.07 -11.62
C GLU A 111 18.34 -39.69 -12.92
N GLU A 112 18.52 -40.46 -13.99
CA GLU A 112 17.86 -40.23 -15.29
C GLU A 112 16.75 -41.26 -15.57
N ASP A 113 16.92 -42.48 -15.07
CA ASP A 113 16.05 -43.62 -15.39
C ASP A 113 15.24 -44.13 -14.19
N GLY A 114 14.10 -44.75 -14.49
CA GLY A 114 13.25 -45.42 -13.50
C GLY A 114 12.42 -44.48 -12.62
N ILE A 115 12.24 -43.23 -13.06
CA ILE A 115 11.46 -42.22 -12.36
C ILE A 115 9.98 -42.34 -12.77
N THR A 116 9.08 -42.33 -11.80
CA THR A 116 7.62 -42.29 -12.01
C THR A 116 7.01 -41.11 -11.26
N TRP A 117 5.92 -40.56 -11.80
CA TRP A 117 5.24 -39.39 -11.23
C TRP A 117 3.83 -39.71 -10.74
N THR A 118 3.46 -39.12 -9.61
CA THR A 118 2.11 -39.18 -9.02
C THR A 118 1.62 -37.78 -8.67
N SER A 119 0.30 -37.60 -8.56
CA SER A 119 -0.33 -36.38 -8.04
C SER A 119 -1.24 -36.71 -6.86
N ASP A 120 -1.43 -35.78 -5.93
CA ASP A 120 -2.43 -35.91 -4.86
C ASP A 120 -3.89 -35.87 -5.37
N GLN A 121 -4.12 -35.39 -6.59
CA GLN A 121 -5.44 -35.37 -7.24
C GLN A 121 -5.77 -36.67 -7.98
N SER A 122 -4.80 -37.58 -8.18
CA SER A 122 -5.00 -38.82 -8.96
C SER A 122 -4.34 -40.02 -8.30
N SER A 123 -5.04 -41.16 -8.29
CA SER A 123 -4.49 -42.44 -7.82
C SER A 123 -3.58 -43.14 -8.83
N GLU A 124 -3.49 -42.63 -10.06
CA GLU A 124 -2.74 -43.24 -11.15
C GLU A 124 -1.35 -42.63 -11.34
N VAL A 125 -0.44 -43.42 -11.91
CA VAL A 125 0.86 -42.93 -12.35
C VAL A 125 0.66 -42.03 -13.57
N LEU A 126 1.03 -40.76 -13.45
CA LEU A 126 0.79 -39.75 -14.48
C LEU A 126 1.78 -39.82 -15.64
N GLY A 127 2.99 -40.32 -15.37
CA GLY A 127 4.05 -40.40 -16.36
C GLY A 127 5.33 -40.98 -15.79
N SER A 128 6.30 -41.19 -16.69
CA SER A 128 7.61 -41.76 -16.37
C SER A 128 8.71 -40.97 -17.05
N GLY A 129 9.90 -40.97 -16.45
CA GLY A 129 11.06 -40.19 -16.89
C GLY A 129 11.33 -38.99 -15.99
N LYS A 130 12.50 -38.37 -16.19
CA LYS A 130 12.98 -37.27 -15.35
C LYS A 130 12.11 -36.01 -15.42
N THR A 131 11.51 -35.74 -16.58
CA THR A 131 10.64 -34.59 -16.81
C THR A 131 9.22 -35.05 -17.12
N LEU A 132 8.25 -34.52 -16.37
CA LEU A 132 6.82 -34.69 -16.61
C LEU A 132 6.27 -33.47 -17.34
N THR A 133 5.58 -33.67 -18.45
CA THR A 133 4.84 -32.62 -19.15
C THR A 133 3.35 -32.78 -18.87
N ILE A 134 2.70 -31.75 -18.33
CA ILE A 134 1.28 -31.74 -17.99
C ILE A 134 0.58 -30.55 -18.64
N GLN A 135 -0.71 -30.71 -18.91
CA GLN A 135 -1.60 -29.61 -19.29
C GLN A 135 -2.36 -29.16 -18.05
N VAL A 136 -2.20 -27.91 -17.64
CA VAL A 136 -2.85 -27.34 -16.46
C VAL A 136 -3.96 -26.41 -16.92
N LYS A 137 -5.22 -26.75 -16.67
CA LYS A 137 -6.38 -25.93 -17.04
C LYS A 137 -7.29 -25.67 -15.85
N GLU A 138 -7.45 -26.64 -14.95
CA GLU A 138 -8.39 -26.56 -13.83
C GLU A 138 -7.73 -26.93 -12.50
N PHE A 139 -8.44 -26.75 -11.39
CA PHE A 139 -7.91 -27.07 -10.06
C PHE A 139 -7.61 -28.56 -9.85
N GLY A 140 -8.22 -29.46 -10.64
CA GLY A 140 -7.87 -30.88 -10.63
C GLY A 140 -6.50 -31.20 -11.20
N ASP A 141 -5.92 -30.28 -11.98
CA ASP A 141 -4.56 -30.38 -12.54
C ASP A 141 -3.51 -29.72 -11.63
N ALA A 142 -3.95 -29.04 -10.57
CA ALA A 142 -3.07 -28.45 -9.56
C ALA A 142 -2.76 -29.46 -8.44
N GLY A 143 -2.08 -29.03 -7.38
CA GLY A 143 -1.80 -29.88 -6.23
C GLY A 143 -0.36 -30.38 -6.18
N GLN A 144 -0.12 -31.38 -5.34
CA GLN A 144 1.21 -31.89 -5.08
C GLN A 144 1.60 -32.99 -6.07
N TYR A 145 2.56 -32.68 -6.93
CA TYR A 145 3.22 -33.63 -7.82
C TYR A 145 4.46 -34.19 -7.13
N THR A 146 4.62 -35.51 -7.17
CA THR A 146 5.75 -36.19 -6.51
C THR A 146 6.42 -37.13 -7.50
N CYS A 147 7.75 -37.06 -7.60
CA CYS A 147 8.53 -38.00 -8.37
C CYS A 147 9.14 -39.07 -7.46
N HIS A 148 9.12 -40.31 -7.94
CA HIS A 148 9.54 -41.49 -7.19
C HIS A 148 10.50 -42.34 -8.01
N LYS A 149 11.36 -43.10 -7.34
CA LYS A 149 12.17 -44.17 -7.95
C LYS A 149 12.25 -45.36 -7.01
N GLY A 150 11.90 -46.54 -7.51
CA GLY A 150 11.91 -47.77 -6.70
C GLY A 150 10.98 -47.74 -5.48
N GLY A 151 9.96 -46.87 -5.48
CA GLY A 151 9.06 -46.66 -4.34
C GLY A 151 9.52 -45.59 -3.34
N GLU A 152 10.71 -45.00 -3.53
CA GLU A 152 11.19 -43.88 -2.71
C GLU A 152 10.86 -42.54 -3.37
N VAL A 153 10.46 -41.56 -2.54
CA VAL A 153 10.19 -40.19 -2.97
C VAL A 153 11.52 -39.46 -3.19
N LEU A 154 11.69 -38.87 -4.37
CA LEU A 154 12.89 -38.11 -4.72
C LEU A 154 12.69 -36.59 -4.51
N SER A 155 11.60 -36.04 -5.04
CA SER A 155 11.27 -34.62 -4.93
C SER A 155 9.76 -34.40 -5.10
N HIS A 156 9.28 -33.20 -4.75
CA HIS A 156 7.89 -32.81 -4.81
C HIS A 156 7.73 -31.36 -5.30
N PHE A 157 6.58 -31.07 -5.91
CA PHE A 157 6.23 -29.78 -6.49
C PHE A 157 4.77 -29.49 -6.13
N LEU A 158 4.49 -28.41 -5.42
CA LEU A 158 3.12 -27.95 -5.18
C LEU A 158 2.74 -26.90 -6.23
N LEU A 159 1.77 -27.22 -7.08
CA LEU A 159 1.23 -26.28 -8.06
C LEU A 159 0.01 -25.55 -7.51
N LEU A 160 0.07 -24.22 -7.57
CA LEU A 160 -1.01 -23.29 -7.27
C LEU A 160 -1.47 -22.59 -8.56
N LEU A 161 -2.74 -22.20 -8.62
CA LEU A 161 -3.31 -21.53 -9.79
C LEU A 161 -3.59 -20.06 -9.51
N HIS A 162 -3.07 -19.19 -10.36
CA HIS A 162 -3.41 -17.77 -10.40
C HIS A 162 -4.35 -17.52 -11.59
N LYS A 163 -5.62 -17.27 -11.26
CA LYS A 163 -6.67 -17.16 -12.27
C LYS A 163 -6.74 -15.75 -12.84
N LYS A 164 -6.77 -15.64 -14.17
CA LYS A 164 -7.03 -14.40 -14.90
C LYS A 164 -8.31 -14.56 -15.71
N GLU A 165 -9.30 -13.70 -15.51
CA GLU A 165 -10.54 -13.72 -16.28
C GLU A 165 -10.72 -12.33 -16.90
N ASP A 166 -10.89 -12.27 -18.22
CA ASP A 166 -11.02 -11.02 -18.98
C ASP A 166 -9.92 -9.99 -18.69
N GLU A 167 -8.67 -10.46 -18.72
CA GLU A 167 -7.46 -9.68 -18.40
C GLU A 167 -7.37 -9.20 -16.95
N ILE A 168 -8.27 -9.63 -16.07
CA ILE A 168 -8.33 -9.24 -14.66
C ILE A 168 -7.99 -10.45 -13.78
N TRP A 169 -7.00 -10.30 -12.91
CA TRP A 169 -6.68 -11.31 -11.90
C TRP A 169 -7.84 -11.47 -10.91
N SER A 170 -8.13 -12.71 -10.52
CA SER A 170 -9.20 -13.00 -9.57
C SER A 170 -8.92 -12.39 -8.20
N THR A 171 -9.97 -11.93 -7.53
CA THR A 171 -9.89 -11.30 -6.19
C THR A 171 -10.98 -11.85 -5.28
N ASP A 172 -11.09 -13.17 -5.20
CA ASP A 172 -12.18 -13.88 -4.50
C ASP A 172 -11.82 -14.20 -3.04
N ILE A 173 -10.53 -14.22 -2.69
CA ILE A 173 -10.08 -14.55 -1.33
C ILE A 173 -10.36 -13.39 -0.37
N LEU A 174 -10.10 -12.15 -0.80
CA LEU A 174 -10.28 -10.96 0.02
C LEU A 174 -11.54 -10.17 -0.36
N LYS A 175 -12.15 -9.58 0.66
CA LYS A 175 -13.29 -8.68 0.50
C LYS A 175 -12.81 -7.28 0.11
N ASP A 176 -13.30 -6.79 -1.01
CA ASP A 176 -13.18 -5.38 -1.39
C ASP A 176 -13.89 -4.49 -0.35
N GLN A 177 -13.14 -3.56 0.22
CA GLN A 177 -13.56 -2.63 1.26
C GLN A 177 -14.02 -1.26 0.71
N LYS A 178 -14.11 -1.11 -0.62
CA LYS A 178 -14.79 -0.04 -1.39
C LYS A 178 -14.64 1.39 -0.84
N GLU A 179 -13.42 1.84 -0.62
CA GLU A 179 -13.15 3.26 -0.43
C GLU A 179 -12.83 3.90 -1.79
N LEU A 180 -13.76 4.72 -2.30
CA LEU A 180 -13.57 5.61 -3.46
C LEU A 180 -13.23 4.93 -4.80
N LYS A 181 -14.25 4.56 -5.59
CA LYS A 181 -14.22 4.22 -7.04
C LYS A 181 -13.27 3.08 -7.50
N SER A 182 -12.26 2.68 -6.73
CA SER A 182 -11.32 1.59 -6.98
C SER A 182 -11.44 0.49 -5.92
N LYS A 183 -11.16 -0.75 -6.32
CA LYS A 183 -11.11 -1.89 -5.40
C LYS A 183 -9.99 -1.69 -4.37
N THR A 184 -10.31 -1.80 -3.09
CA THR A 184 -9.33 -1.64 -1.99
C THR A 184 -9.43 -2.82 -1.05
N PHE A 185 -8.42 -3.69 -1.06
CA PHE A 185 -8.43 -4.93 -0.27
C PHE A 185 -7.60 -4.82 1.01
N LEU A 186 -6.43 -4.19 0.91
CA LEU A 186 -5.51 -3.92 2.00
C LEU A 186 -5.72 -2.48 2.49
N LYS A 187 -6.05 -2.32 3.77
CA LYS A 187 -6.05 -1.00 4.43
C LYS A 187 -4.88 -0.94 5.39
N CYS A 188 -4.17 0.17 5.41
CA CYS A 188 -3.07 0.40 6.32
C CYS A 188 -3.28 1.73 7.05
N GLU A 189 -2.92 1.77 8.33
CA GLU A 189 -2.96 2.96 9.18
C GLU A 189 -1.66 3.07 9.97
N ALA A 190 -1.19 4.30 10.14
CA ALA A 190 -0.07 4.65 11.00
C ALA A 190 -0.55 5.63 12.07
N LYS A 191 -0.18 5.39 13.32
CA LYS A 191 -0.58 6.27 14.44
C LYS A 191 0.26 7.53 14.53
N ASN A 192 1.45 7.51 13.94
CA ASN A 192 2.48 8.52 14.03
C ASN A 192 3.49 8.36 12.87
N TYR A 193 4.51 9.21 12.83
CA TYR A 193 5.55 9.20 11.80
C TYR A 193 6.78 8.32 12.12
N SER A 194 6.67 7.37 13.06
CA SER A 194 7.81 6.55 13.51
C SER A 194 8.31 5.52 12.48
N GLY A 195 7.61 5.34 11.35
CA GLY A 195 7.84 4.22 10.44
C GLY A 195 6.99 2.99 10.77
N HIS A 196 6.31 2.96 11.91
CA HIS A 196 5.42 1.88 12.30
C HIS A 196 4.01 2.06 11.73
N PHE A 197 3.48 1.00 11.11
CA PHE A 197 2.12 0.97 10.58
C PHE A 197 1.53 -0.44 10.68
N THR A 198 0.20 -0.50 10.67
CA THR A 198 -0.54 -1.76 10.71
C THR A 198 -1.40 -1.84 9.46
N CYS A 199 -1.34 -2.97 8.76
CA CYS A 199 -2.24 -3.28 7.65
C CYS A 199 -3.26 -4.34 8.06
N TRP A 200 -4.45 -4.28 7.47
CA TRP A 200 -5.50 -5.27 7.66
C TRP A 200 -6.34 -5.49 6.42
N TRP A 201 -6.94 -6.68 6.36
CA TRP A 201 -7.84 -7.11 5.31
C TRP A 201 -8.95 -7.98 5.88
N LEU A 202 -9.96 -8.19 5.05
CA LEU A 202 -11.17 -8.93 5.40
C LEU A 202 -11.32 -10.14 4.48
N THR A 203 -11.72 -11.28 5.03
CA THR A 203 -12.06 -12.48 4.27
C THR A 203 -13.24 -13.21 4.90
N ALA A 204 -14.07 -13.84 4.07
CA ALA A 204 -15.14 -14.72 4.53
C ALA A 204 -14.66 -16.17 4.70
N ILE A 205 -13.43 -16.49 4.29
CA ILE A 205 -12.87 -17.84 4.30
C ILE A 205 -12.32 -18.15 5.69
N SER A 206 -12.64 -19.34 6.20
CA SER A 206 -12.35 -19.74 7.58
C SER A 206 -11.34 -20.88 7.72
N ALA A 207 -11.03 -21.62 6.64
CA ALA A 207 -10.16 -22.78 6.63
C ALA A 207 -9.22 -22.77 5.41
N ASP A 208 -8.13 -23.54 5.48
CA ASP A 208 -7.15 -23.76 4.38
C ASP A 208 -6.60 -22.48 3.75
N LEU A 209 -6.39 -21.46 4.57
CA LEU A 209 -5.99 -20.12 4.16
C LEU A 209 -4.59 -19.80 4.69
N LYS A 210 -3.68 -19.41 3.79
CA LYS A 210 -2.32 -18.99 4.11
C LYS A 210 -2.08 -17.60 3.54
N PHE A 211 -1.36 -16.78 4.30
CA PHE A 211 -0.98 -15.44 3.91
C PHE A 211 0.53 -15.27 4.06
N ASN A 212 1.16 -14.65 3.06
CA ASN A 212 2.54 -14.23 3.12
C ASN A 212 2.64 -12.75 2.74
N ILE A 213 3.42 -11.98 3.49
CA ILE A 213 3.56 -10.54 3.28
C ILE A 213 4.98 -10.19 2.86
N LYS A 214 5.07 -9.38 1.82
CA LYS A 214 6.31 -8.78 1.32
C LYS A 214 6.16 -7.27 1.38
N SER A 215 7.19 -6.58 1.84
CA SER A 215 7.16 -5.12 1.96
C SER A 215 8.49 -4.52 1.52
N SER A 216 8.43 -3.36 0.88
CA SER A 216 9.62 -2.64 0.39
C SER A 216 9.38 -1.12 0.40
N ARG A 217 10.46 -0.35 0.34
CA ARG A 217 10.37 1.11 0.10
C ARG A 217 10.89 1.41 -1.30
N GLY A 218 9.97 1.79 -2.19
CA GLY A 218 10.23 1.80 -3.63
C GLY A 218 10.46 0.40 -4.20
N SER A 219 10.41 0.28 -5.54
CA SER A 219 10.42 -1.03 -6.20
C SER A 219 11.77 -1.77 -6.21
N SER A 220 12.85 -1.15 -5.70
CA SER A 220 14.22 -1.69 -5.81
C SER A 220 14.92 -2.02 -4.49
N ASP A 221 14.36 -1.66 -3.33
CA ASP A 221 14.96 -1.93 -2.03
C ASP A 221 14.03 -2.79 -1.15
N SER A 222 14.22 -4.10 -1.24
CA SER A 222 13.46 -5.11 -0.50
C SER A 222 13.78 -5.16 1.00
N GLN A 223 14.75 -4.37 1.50
CA GLN A 223 15.16 -4.39 2.91
C GLN A 223 14.68 -3.15 3.71
N GLY A 224 13.95 -2.23 3.09
CA GLY A 224 13.52 -0.98 3.74
C GLY A 224 12.45 -1.16 4.82
N VAL A 225 11.66 -2.23 4.78
CA VAL A 225 10.51 -2.46 5.66
C VAL A 225 10.47 -3.91 6.12
N THR A 226 10.17 -4.12 7.40
CA THR A 226 10.05 -5.44 8.02
C THR A 226 8.66 -5.61 8.62
N CYS A 227 7.96 -6.66 8.22
CA CYS A 227 6.64 -7.01 8.75
C CYS A 227 6.72 -8.22 9.69
N GLY A 228 5.87 -8.22 10.72
CA GLY A 228 5.71 -9.33 11.65
C GLY A 228 4.84 -10.46 11.09
N ALA A 229 4.44 -11.37 11.97
CA ALA A 229 3.51 -12.45 11.63
C ALA A 229 2.09 -11.91 11.44
N VAL A 230 1.35 -12.52 10.50
CA VAL A 230 -0.07 -12.24 10.31
C VAL A 230 -0.86 -12.78 11.50
N THR A 231 -1.72 -11.94 12.08
CA THR A 231 -2.56 -12.31 13.24
C THR A 231 -4.04 -12.17 12.90
N LEU A 232 -4.87 -13.10 13.37
CA LEU A 232 -6.32 -12.97 13.32
C LEU A 232 -6.78 -12.02 14.44
N SER A 233 -7.48 -10.95 14.08
CA SER A 233 -8.10 -10.04 15.04
C SER A 233 -9.30 -10.71 15.70
N ALA A 234 -9.54 -10.39 16.97
CA ALA A 234 -10.76 -10.77 17.68
C ALA A 234 -12.01 -10.05 17.13
N GLU A 235 -11.81 -8.94 16.42
CA GLU A 235 -12.87 -8.18 15.76
C GLU A 235 -13.27 -8.88 14.44
N SER A 236 -14.53 -9.30 14.34
CA SER A 236 -15.15 -9.59 13.04
C SER A 236 -15.94 -8.39 12.54
N VAL A 237 -16.02 -8.24 11.22
CA VAL A 237 -16.75 -7.15 10.58
C VAL A 237 -17.93 -7.76 9.83
N THR A 238 -19.15 -7.41 10.24
CA THR A 238 -20.36 -7.82 9.51
C THR A 238 -20.67 -6.78 8.44
N VAL A 239 -20.65 -7.21 7.17
CA VAL A 239 -21.04 -6.39 6.02
C VAL A 239 -22.09 -7.16 5.23
N ASP A 240 -23.22 -6.53 4.92
CA ASP A 240 -24.33 -7.13 4.16
C ASP A 240 -24.79 -8.49 4.75
N ASP A 241 -24.93 -8.57 6.08
CA ASP A 241 -25.34 -9.79 6.82
C ASP A 241 -24.36 -10.98 6.70
N ARG A 242 -23.13 -10.72 6.23
CA ARG A 242 -22.05 -11.70 6.20
C ARG A 242 -20.95 -11.29 7.16
N GLU A 243 -20.50 -12.24 7.95
CA GLU A 243 -19.37 -12.06 8.86
C GLU A 243 -18.04 -12.22 8.10
N TYR A 244 -17.17 -11.23 8.23
CA TYR A 244 -15.81 -11.25 7.70
C TYR A 244 -14.81 -11.29 8.85
N LYS A 245 -13.84 -12.19 8.75
CA LYS A 245 -12.69 -12.24 9.66
C LYS A 245 -11.69 -11.16 9.26
N LYS A 246 -11.19 -10.41 10.24
CA LYS A 246 -10.16 -9.39 10.06
C LYS A 246 -8.80 -9.95 10.41
N TYR A 247 -7.88 -9.93 9.45
CA TYR A 247 -6.48 -10.24 9.68
C TYR A 247 -5.68 -8.96 9.71
N THR A 248 -4.66 -8.91 10.57
CA THR A 248 -3.80 -7.74 10.77
C THR A 248 -2.34 -8.15 10.70
N VAL A 249 -1.49 -7.20 10.34
CA VAL A 249 -0.04 -7.34 10.39
C VAL A 249 0.59 -6.00 10.73
N GLU A 250 1.58 -6.04 11.61
CA GLU A 250 2.37 -4.87 11.99
C GLU A 250 3.67 -4.84 11.21
N CYS A 251 4.03 -3.68 10.69
CA CYS A 251 5.22 -3.47 9.90
C CYS A 251 5.98 -2.23 10.40
N GLN A 252 7.30 -2.29 10.27
CA GLN A 252 8.23 -1.25 10.70
C GLN A 252 9.17 -0.92 9.56
N GLU A 253 9.26 0.35 9.21
CA GLU A 253 10.35 0.85 8.36
C GLU A 253 11.67 0.88 9.15
N ASN A 254 12.71 0.29 8.58
CA ASN A 254 14.00 0.08 9.26
C ASN A 254 14.80 1.38 9.45
N SER A 255 14.72 2.31 8.49
CA SER A 255 15.49 3.57 8.47
C SER A 255 14.59 4.80 8.42
N ALA A 256 13.50 4.77 9.20
CA ALA A 256 12.52 5.84 9.24
C ALA A 256 13.12 7.19 9.66
N CYS A 257 12.79 8.23 8.92
CA CYS A 257 13.14 9.62 9.21
C CYS A 257 11.85 10.45 9.41
N PRO A 258 11.29 10.51 10.64
CA PRO A 258 9.94 11.05 10.88
C PRO A 258 9.71 12.49 10.40
N ALA A 259 10.76 13.31 10.38
CA ALA A 259 10.67 14.72 9.98
C ALA A 259 10.98 14.96 8.49
N ALA A 260 11.45 13.94 7.76
CA ALA A 260 11.83 14.06 6.37
C ALA A 260 10.62 13.91 5.45
N GLU A 261 10.65 14.61 4.31
CA GLU A 261 9.63 14.43 3.28
C GLU A 261 9.85 13.10 2.54
N GLU A 262 8.82 12.24 2.54
CA GLU A 262 8.83 10.97 1.83
C GLU A 262 8.81 11.17 0.32
N ARG A 263 9.80 10.58 -0.37
CA ARG A 263 9.96 10.66 -1.83
C ARG A 263 9.50 9.40 -2.57
N LEU A 264 9.62 8.24 -1.92
CA LEU A 264 9.24 6.94 -2.47
C LEU A 264 8.20 6.30 -1.56
N PRO A 265 7.12 5.72 -2.12
CA PRO A 265 6.08 5.07 -1.33
C PRO A 265 6.61 3.77 -0.73
N ILE A 266 5.92 3.31 0.30
CA ILE A 266 6.01 1.94 0.78
C ILE A 266 5.08 1.09 -0.08
N GLU A 267 5.59 -0.04 -0.57
CA GLU A 267 4.83 -1.05 -1.28
C GLU A 267 4.67 -2.29 -0.41
N VAL A 268 3.42 -2.71 -0.19
CA VAL A 268 3.06 -3.92 0.54
C VAL A 268 2.36 -4.86 -0.43
N VAL A 269 2.87 -6.08 -0.54
CA VAL A 269 2.30 -7.16 -1.34
C VAL A 269 1.89 -8.29 -0.41
N LEU A 270 0.62 -8.66 -0.44
CA LEU A 270 0.05 -9.79 0.28
C LEU A 270 -0.23 -10.92 -0.70
N ASP A 271 0.50 -12.01 -0.56
CA ASP A 271 0.22 -13.27 -1.23
C ASP A 271 -0.81 -14.04 -0.39
N ALA A 272 -1.91 -14.46 -1.03
CA ALA A 272 -3.01 -15.16 -0.41
C ALA A 272 -3.24 -16.51 -1.10
N VAL A 273 -3.16 -17.60 -0.34
CA VAL A 273 -3.35 -18.96 -0.84
C VAL A 273 -4.54 -19.59 -0.13
N HIS A 274 -5.57 -19.96 -0.88
CA HIS A 274 -6.71 -20.72 -0.39
C HIS A 274 -6.78 -22.06 -1.12
N LYS A 275 -6.50 -23.16 -0.42
CA LYS A 275 -6.28 -24.49 -1.01
C LYS A 275 -5.19 -24.43 -2.09
N LEU A 276 -5.55 -24.58 -3.36
CA LEU A 276 -4.66 -24.54 -4.53
C LEU A 276 -4.80 -23.25 -5.33
N LYS A 277 -5.57 -22.28 -4.83
CA LYS A 277 -5.76 -20.98 -5.46
C LYS A 277 -4.79 -19.97 -4.88
N TYR A 278 -4.08 -19.27 -5.76
CA TYR A 278 -3.22 -18.15 -5.43
C TYR A 278 -3.82 -16.83 -5.92
N GLU A 279 -3.74 -15.80 -5.11
CA GLU A 279 -3.99 -14.40 -5.47
C GLU A 279 -2.97 -13.51 -4.78
N ASN A 280 -2.66 -12.36 -5.37
CA ASN A 280 -1.87 -11.33 -4.71
C ASN A 280 -2.60 -9.98 -4.65
N TYR A 281 -2.25 -9.20 -3.64
CA TYR A 281 -2.86 -7.91 -3.37
C TYR A 281 -1.78 -6.90 -3.06
N THR A 282 -1.75 -5.80 -3.80
CA THR A 282 -0.72 -4.76 -3.62
C THR A 282 -1.35 -3.48 -3.09
N SER A 283 -0.67 -2.84 -2.13
CA SER A 283 -0.97 -1.50 -1.65
C SER A 283 0.29 -0.65 -1.69
N SER A 284 0.17 0.58 -2.19
CA SER A 284 1.26 1.53 -2.30
C SER A 284 0.83 2.86 -1.67
N PHE A 285 1.58 3.35 -0.70
CA PHE A 285 1.22 4.54 0.08
C PHE A 285 2.44 5.23 0.68
N PHE A 286 2.27 6.51 1.03
CA PHE A 286 3.19 7.20 1.94
C PHE A 286 2.66 7.12 3.37
N ILE A 287 3.54 7.12 4.37
CA ILE A 287 3.11 7.10 5.78
C ILE A 287 2.21 8.30 6.06
N ARG A 288 2.57 9.50 5.57
CA ARG A 288 1.75 10.72 5.73
C ARG A 288 0.29 10.59 5.25
N ASP A 289 0.02 9.71 4.27
CA ASP A 289 -1.32 9.51 3.72
C ASP A 289 -2.16 8.55 4.57
N ILE A 290 -1.51 7.62 5.28
CA ILE A 290 -2.17 6.64 6.15
C ILE A 290 -2.16 7.05 7.63
N ILE A 291 -1.75 8.29 7.94
CA ILE A 291 -1.77 8.79 9.32
C ILE A 291 -3.20 8.87 9.86
N LYS A 292 -3.44 8.17 10.96
CA LYS A 292 -4.64 8.28 11.80
C LYS A 292 -4.21 8.32 13.26
N PRO A 293 -4.18 9.50 13.90
CA PRO A 293 -3.80 9.62 15.31
C PRO A 293 -4.75 8.83 16.21
N ASP A 294 -4.27 8.39 17.38
CA ASP A 294 -5.15 7.91 18.44
C ASP A 294 -6.05 9.04 18.99
N LEU A 295 -7.12 8.68 19.69
CA LEU A 295 -8.06 9.64 20.27
C LEU A 295 -7.40 10.54 21.34
N PRO A 296 -7.80 11.82 21.47
CA PRO A 296 -7.28 12.74 22.49
C PRO A 296 -7.47 12.19 23.91
N LYS A 297 -6.46 12.36 24.76
CA LYS A 297 -6.46 11.81 26.13
C LYS A 297 -6.94 12.82 27.16
N ASN A 298 -7.29 12.31 28.35
CA ASN A 298 -7.56 13.12 29.54
C ASN A 298 -8.56 14.27 29.33
N LEU A 299 -9.68 13.99 28.66
CA LEU A 299 -10.75 14.97 28.49
C LEU A 299 -11.33 15.40 29.84
N GLN A 300 -11.20 16.69 30.14
CA GLN A 300 -11.69 17.30 31.38
C GLN A 300 -12.64 18.44 31.08
N LEU A 301 -13.63 18.61 31.96
CA LEU A 301 -14.57 19.73 31.94
C LEU A 301 -14.40 20.59 33.18
N LYS A 302 -14.18 21.88 32.97
CA LYS A 302 -14.14 22.89 34.03
C LYS A 302 -15.33 23.84 33.85
N PRO A 303 -16.33 23.81 34.76
CA PRO A 303 -17.46 24.72 34.71
C PRO A 303 -17.02 26.18 34.90
N ILE A 304 -17.53 27.09 34.09
CA ILE A 304 -17.29 28.53 34.24
C ILE A 304 -18.42 29.11 35.08
N ARG A 305 -18.07 29.79 36.19
CA ARG A 305 -19.05 30.40 37.10
C ARG A 305 -20.01 31.32 36.35
N ASN A 306 -21.29 31.22 36.68
CA ASN A 306 -22.37 32.06 36.13
C ASN A 306 -22.51 32.02 34.60
N SER A 307 -22.07 30.93 33.95
CA SER A 307 -22.16 30.75 32.50
C SER A 307 -22.61 29.35 32.14
N ARG A 308 -23.25 29.21 30.97
CA ARG A 308 -23.51 27.90 30.33
C ARG A 308 -22.31 27.40 29.53
N HIS A 309 -21.20 28.13 29.56
CA HIS A 309 -19.96 27.73 28.93
C HIS A 309 -19.16 26.85 29.89
N VAL A 310 -18.53 25.83 29.32
CA VAL A 310 -17.56 24.99 30.00
C VAL A 310 -16.24 25.12 29.26
N GLU A 311 -15.15 25.11 30.01
CA GLU A 311 -13.81 24.97 29.46
C GLU A 311 -13.52 23.47 29.37
N VAL A 312 -13.29 23.01 28.15
CA VAL A 312 -12.91 21.63 27.85
C VAL A 312 -11.41 21.63 27.63
N SER A 313 -10.69 20.72 28.25
CA SER A 313 -9.27 20.50 27.99
C SER A 313 -8.98 19.04 27.73
N TRP A 314 -7.98 18.76 26.91
CA TRP A 314 -7.51 17.41 26.57
C TRP A 314 -5.99 17.42 26.44
N GLU A 315 -5.42 16.26 26.15
CA GLU A 315 -3.98 16.07 25.91
C GLU A 315 -3.75 15.35 24.58
N TYR A 316 -2.54 15.51 24.06
CA TYR A 316 -2.09 14.74 22.89
C TYR A 316 -2.05 13.24 23.25
N PRO A 317 -2.32 12.34 22.30
CA PRO A 317 -2.14 10.91 22.54
C PRO A 317 -0.67 10.56 22.77
N ASP A 318 -0.37 9.70 23.75
CA ASP A 318 1.02 9.26 24.03
C ASP A 318 1.71 8.59 22.83
N THR A 319 0.94 8.04 21.91
CA THR A 319 1.44 7.39 20.69
C THR A 319 1.83 8.39 19.61
N TRP A 320 1.47 9.67 19.72
CA TRP A 320 1.74 10.67 18.69
C TRP A 320 3.23 11.05 18.64
N SER A 321 3.72 11.43 17.46
CA SER A 321 5.12 11.80 17.26
C SER A 321 5.53 13.01 18.10
N THR A 322 6.71 12.91 18.72
CA THR A 322 7.32 14.00 19.48
C THR A 322 8.52 14.60 18.75
N PRO A 323 8.79 15.92 18.88
CA PRO A 323 8.09 16.88 19.73
C PRO A 323 6.82 17.45 19.09
N HIS A 324 5.79 17.74 19.90
CA HIS A 324 4.49 18.27 19.44
C HIS A 324 4.59 19.68 18.81
N SER A 325 5.69 20.40 19.11
CA SER A 325 5.99 21.68 18.46
C SER A 325 6.30 21.53 16.97
N TYR A 326 6.70 20.33 16.53
CA TYR A 326 6.91 20.00 15.11
C TYR A 326 5.73 19.20 14.58
N PHE A 327 5.40 18.09 15.24
CA PHE A 327 4.25 17.25 14.91
C PHE A 327 3.00 17.80 15.62
N SER A 328 2.47 18.91 15.12
CA SER A 328 1.29 19.54 15.71
C SER A 328 0.00 18.89 15.22
N LEU A 329 -0.93 18.66 16.14
CA LEU A 329 -2.28 18.22 15.83
C LEU A 329 -3.23 19.42 15.79
N THR A 330 -4.29 19.30 15.01
CA THR A 330 -5.47 20.14 15.06
C THR A 330 -6.66 19.29 15.53
N PHE A 331 -7.57 19.90 16.27
CA PHE A 331 -8.68 19.22 16.94
C PHE A 331 -10.01 19.71 16.40
N SER A 332 -10.97 18.80 16.27
CA SER A 332 -12.36 19.12 15.95
C SER A 332 -13.24 18.79 17.14
N LEU A 333 -14.03 19.76 17.58
CA LEU A 333 -14.99 19.62 18.65
C LEU A 333 -16.41 19.63 18.08
N GLN A 334 -17.23 18.75 18.60
CA GLN A 334 -18.64 18.66 18.25
C GLN A 334 -19.49 18.55 19.50
N VAL A 335 -20.47 19.45 19.62
CA VAL A 335 -21.50 19.41 20.68
C VAL A 335 -22.86 19.22 19.98
N PRO A 336 -23.48 18.04 20.05
CA PRO A 336 -24.78 17.82 19.46
C PRO A 336 -25.82 18.77 20.06
N GLY A 337 -26.53 19.50 19.20
CA GLY A 337 -27.67 20.32 19.63
C GLY A 337 -28.84 19.45 20.10
N LYS A 338 -29.72 20.01 20.94
CA LYS A 338 -30.93 19.32 21.44
C LYS A 338 -31.88 18.86 20.32
N ASN A 339 -31.84 19.50 19.15
CA ASN A 339 -32.66 19.14 17.99
C ASN A 339 -31.77 18.54 16.88
N LYS A 340 -32.10 17.32 16.41
CA LYS A 340 -31.40 16.63 15.30
C LYS A 340 -31.37 17.42 13.96
N LYS A 341 -32.14 18.51 13.83
CA LYS A 341 -32.28 19.33 12.61
C LYS A 341 -31.32 20.53 12.54
N THR A 342 -30.67 20.93 13.63
CA THR A 342 -29.69 22.03 13.61
C THR A 342 -28.31 21.49 13.25
N LYS A 343 -27.67 22.07 12.21
CA LYS A 343 -26.28 21.77 11.82
C LYS A 343 -25.41 21.70 13.09
N THR A 344 -24.77 20.57 13.32
CA THR A 344 -23.80 20.44 14.40
C THR A 344 -22.61 21.31 14.05
N ASP A 345 -22.48 22.43 14.76
CA ASP A 345 -21.36 23.33 14.55
C ASP A 345 -20.08 22.63 14.99
N ARG A 346 -19.09 22.55 14.08
CA ARG A 346 -17.80 21.95 14.34
C ARG A 346 -16.80 23.06 14.61
N LEU A 347 -16.28 23.09 15.81
CA LEU A 347 -15.22 24.03 16.19
C LEU A 347 -13.87 23.36 15.92
N PHE A 348 -12.99 24.04 15.18
CA PHE A 348 -11.62 23.59 14.94
C PHE A 348 -10.66 24.45 15.74
N VAL A 349 -9.76 23.82 16.50
CA VAL A 349 -8.76 24.49 17.34
C VAL A 349 -7.44 23.73 17.31
N ASP A 350 -6.33 24.45 17.42
CA ASP A 350 -4.99 23.84 17.51
C ASP A 350 -4.49 23.73 18.95
N GLU A 351 -5.13 24.48 19.86
CA GLU A 351 -4.88 24.40 21.29
C GLU A 351 -5.52 23.15 21.88
N THR A 352 -5.02 22.72 23.04
CA THR A 352 -5.56 21.57 23.77
C THR A 352 -6.68 21.94 24.73
N SER A 353 -7.33 23.08 24.51
CA SER A 353 -8.49 23.53 25.26
C SER A 353 -9.40 24.41 24.42
N ALA A 354 -10.70 24.38 24.72
CA ALA A 354 -11.67 25.25 24.09
C ALA A 354 -12.83 25.55 25.03
N ARG A 355 -13.44 26.72 24.84
CA ARG A 355 -14.68 27.09 25.53
C ARG A 355 -15.87 26.77 24.64
N VAL A 356 -16.75 25.90 25.11
CA VAL A 356 -17.96 25.53 24.40
C VAL A 356 -19.17 25.73 25.28
N LYS A 357 -20.30 26.06 24.67
CA LYS A 357 -21.58 26.09 25.38
C LYS A 357 -22.03 24.65 25.57
N CYS A 358 -22.24 24.25 26.83
CA CYS A 358 -22.79 22.94 27.10
C CYS A 358 -24.19 23.00 27.70
N HIS A 359 -25.01 22.05 27.27
CA HIS A 359 -26.35 21.86 27.76
C HIS A 359 -26.37 20.65 28.70
N LYS A 360 -27.27 20.66 29.68
CA LYS A 360 -27.51 19.51 30.55
C LYS A 360 -27.77 18.26 29.71
N ASP A 361 -27.10 17.16 30.07
CA ASP A 361 -27.16 15.85 29.39
C ASP A 361 -26.55 15.80 27.97
N ALA A 362 -25.85 16.86 27.53
CA ALA A 362 -25.12 16.84 26.27
C ALA A 362 -23.76 16.12 26.42
N LYS A 363 -23.28 15.53 25.32
CA LYS A 363 -21.92 15.00 25.21
C LYS A 363 -21.07 15.88 24.31
N ILE A 364 -19.85 16.16 24.74
CA ILE A 364 -18.85 16.85 23.94
C ILE A 364 -17.96 15.78 23.33
N TYR A 365 -17.72 15.89 22.03
CA TYR A 365 -16.86 14.98 21.28
C TYR A 365 -15.64 15.75 20.77
N VAL A 366 -14.46 15.14 20.88
CA VAL A 366 -13.19 15.70 20.40
C VAL A 366 -12.45 14.64 19.60
N GLN A 367 -11.96 14.99 18.42
CA GLN A 367 -11.09 14.15 17.59
C GLN A 367 -9.87 14.96 17.13
N ALA A 368 -8.79 14.29 16.76
CA ALA A 368 -7.53 14.87 16.33
C ALA A 368 -7.19 14.52 14.88
N ARG A 369 -6.41 15.36 14.22
CA ARG A 369 -5.79 15.12 12.91
C ARG A 369 -4.46 15.85 12.85
N ASP A 370 -3.55 15.41 11.99
CA ASP A 370 -2.39 16.21 11.64
C ASP A 370 -2.81 17.63 11.19
N ARG A 371 -2.09 18.65 11.68
CA ARG A 371 -2.39 20.05 11.42
C ARG A 371 -2.01 20.47 10.00
N TYR A 372 -0.89 19.96 9.49
CA TYR A 372 -0.25 20.42 8.26
C TYR A 372 -0.55 19.50 7.07
N TYR A 373 -1.01 18.28 7.34
CA TYR A 373 -1.42 17.32 6.32
C TYR A 373 -2.86 16.87 6.53
N SER A 374 -3.62 16.73 5.44
CA SER A 374 -5.04 16.33 5.52
C SER A 374 -5.18 14.80 5.56
N SER A 375 -4.64 14.19 6.62
CA SER A 375 -4.76 12.75 6.88
C SER A 375 -6.12 12.38 7.51
N SER A 376 -6.29 11.14 7.94
CA SER A 376 -7.50 10.67 8.63
C SER A 376 -7.66 11.32 10.00
N TRP A 377 -8.92 11.58 10.40
CA TRP A 377 -9.26 11.97 11.77
C TRP A 377 -9.21 10.76 12.70
N SER A 378 -8.80 10.98 13.95
CA SER A 378 -8.89 9.99 15.01
C SER A 378 -10.35 9.60 15.30
N GLU A 379 -10.53 8.51 16.05
CA GLU A 379 -11.80 8.25 16.70
C GLU A 379 -12.16 9.38 17.68
N TRP A 380 -13.45 9.51 17.99
CA TRP A 380 -13.95 10.53 18.90
C TRP A 380 -13.75 10.15 20.36
N ALA A 381 -13.00 10.97 21.11
CA ALA A 381 -13.08 11.00 22.56
C ALA A 381 -14.35 11.75 22.99
N SER A 382 -15.01 11.33 24.09
CA SER A 382 -16.23 12.01 24.55
C SER A 382 -16.29 12.20 26.06
N VAL A 383 -16.93 13.29 26.48
CA VAL A 383 -17.20 13.61 27.89
C VAL A 383 -18.60 14.21 28.05
N SER A 384 -19.31 13.78 29.09
CA SER A 384 -20.69 14.23 29.37
C SER A 384 -20.68 15.54 30.17
N CYS A 385 -21.58 16.45 29.82
CA CYS A 385 -21.82 17.65 30.60
C CYS A 385 -22.79 17.37 31.75
N SER A 386 -22.38 17.76 32.94
CA SER A 386 -23.16 17.70 34.18
C SER A 386 -24.21 18.80 34.28
#